data_AF-A0A8X6TZE4-F1
#
_entry.id   AF-A0A8X6TZE4-F1
#
_cell.length_a   1.000
_cell.length_b   1.000
_cell.length_c   1.000
_cell.angle_alpha   90.00
_cell.angle_beta   90.00
_cell.angle_gamma   90.00
#
_symmetry.space_group_name_H-M   'P 1'
#
loop_
_entity.id
_entity.type
_entity.pdbx_description
1 polymer ?
#
loop_
_entity_poly.entity_id
_entity_poly.type
_entity_poly.pdbx_seq_one_letter_code
_entity_poly.pdbx_strand_id
1 'polypeptide(L)'
;MHPTSRKKLVMSELNKRNIRKRRLIWKQFKTAIFIVCVACFSWQSANFFELYFTYPTTTNIDITYPEVLIKPAATLCNTNPVKRSMFCDKYPYLCQKPSNLTEFCKKHSHFCEGGTSKLMIPKLEYYANDSTEEARNVLREIYIHDIIKDGAEHWSWEKPSIVGLW
;
A
#
# COMPACT_ATOMS: atom_id res chain seq x y z
N MET A 1 -69.19 74.04 -14.25
CA MET A 1 -68.64 72.96 -13.39
C MET A 1 -67.28 72.54 -13.97
N HIS A 2 -66.17 72.93 -13.33
CA HIS A 2 -64.85 73.06 -13.98
C HIS A 2 -64.14 71.69 -14.17
N PRO A 3 -63.66 71.36 -15.39
CA PRO A 3 -63.06 70.06 -15.73
C PRO A 3 -61.67 69.81 -15.10
N THR A 4 -61.08 70.81 -14.45
CA THR A 4 -59.72 70.78 -13.88
C THR A 4 -59.62 70.03 -12.54
N SER A 5 -60.67 70.02 -11.72
CA SER A 5 -60.64 69.37 -10.40
C SER A 5 -60.71 67.83 -10.50
N ARG A 6 -61.48 67.31 -11.47
CA ARG A 6 -61.63 65.87 -11.72
C ARG A 6 -60.30 65.22 -12.18
N LYS A 7 -59.49 65.92 -12.97
CA LYS A 7 -58.19 65.42 -13.46
C LYS A 7 -57.15 65.26 -12.34
N LYS A 8 -57.13 66.17 -11.35
CA LYS A 8 -56.21 66.09 -10.20
C LYS A 8 -56.50 64.87 -9.32
N LEU A 9 -57.78 64.59 -9.05
CA LEU A 9 -58.20 63.41 -8.29
C LEU A 9 -57.78 62.11 -9.00
N VAL A 10 -58.02 61.99 -10.31
CA VAL A 10 -57.63 60.80 -11.10
C VAL A 10 -56.12 60.59 -11.10
N MET A 11 -55.32 61.66 -11.23
CA MET A 11 -53.85 61.57 -11.19
C MET A 11 -53.33 61.13 -9.82
N SER A 12 -53.95 61.58 -8.73
CA SER A 12 -53.55 61.21 -7.36
C SER A 12 -53.79 59.71 -7.06
N GLU A 13 -54.87 59.15 -7.57
CA GLU A 13 -55.22 57.74 -7.40
C GLU A 13 -54.39 56.80 -8.30
N LEU A 14 -53.98 57.26 -9.49
CA LEU A 14 -52.99 56.56 -10.31
C LEU A 14 -51.62 56.53 -9.64
N ASN A 15 -51.19 57.64 -9.04
CA ASN A 15 -49.91 57.70 -8.32
C ASN A 15 -49.91 56.80 -7.07
N LYS A 16 -50.98 56.80 -6.26
CA LYS A 16 -51.12 55.87 -5.12
C LYS A 16 -51.05 54.40 -5.55
N ARG A 17 -51.71 54.04 -6.66
CA ARG A 17 -51.63 52.68 -7.23
C ARG A 17 -50.21 52.32 -7.67
N ASN A 18 -49.50 53.24 -8.31
CA ASN A 18 -48.10 53.03 -8.71
C ASN A 18 -47.15 52.88 -7.50
N ILE A 19 -47.31 53.69 -6.46
CA ILE A 19 -46.53 53.56 -5.21
C ILE A 19 -46.79 52.21 -4.53
N ARG A 20 -48.06 51.77 -4.48
CA ARG A 20 -48.44 50.47 -3.90
C ARG A 20 -47.86 49.31 -4.71
N LYS A 21 -47.93 49.35 -6.05
CA LYS A 21 -47.30 48.36 -6.94
C LYS A 21 -45.79 48.32 -6.77
N ARG A 22 -45.12 49.47 -6.74
CA ARG A 22 -43.66 49.57 -6.55
C ARG A 22 -43.22 48.96 -5.22
N ARG A 23 -43.98 49.19 -4.14
CA ARG A 23 -43.72 48.60 -2.82
C ARG A 23 -43.90 47.07 -2.83
N LEU A 24 -44.91 46.56 -3.53
CA LEU A 24 -45.12 45.12 -3.69
C LEU A 24 -43.99 44.47 -4.49
N ILE A 25 -43.61 45.05 -5.64
CA ILE A 25 -42.49 44.57 -6.46
C ILE A 25 -41.19 44.56 -5.65
N TRP A 26 -40.92 45.62 -4.89
CA TRP A 26 -39.72 45.70 -4.08
C TRP A 26 -39.68 44.66 -2.94
N LYS A 27 -40.84 44.37 -2.31
CA LYS A 27 -40.95 43.27 -1.35
C LYS A 27 -40.72 41.91 -1.99
N GLN A 28 -41.29 41.66 -3.17
CA GLN A 28 -41.12 40.40 -3.88
C GLN A 28 -39.67 40.20 -4.32
N PHE A 29 -39.02 41.25 -4.84
CA PHE A 29 -37.61 41.21 -5.20
C PHE A 29 -36.72 40.89 -3.99
N LYS A 30 -36.95 41.57 -2.84
CA LYS A 30 -36.21 41.29 -1.61
C LYS A 30 -36.40 39.85 -1.12
N THR A 31 -37.62 39.33 -1.24
CA THR A 31 -37.95 37.94 -0.86
C THR A 31 -37.30 36.94 -1.82
N ALA A 32 -37.34 37.20 -3.13
CA ALA A 32 -36.70 36.35 -4.13
C ALA A 32 -35.18 36.27 -3.91
N ILE A 33 -34.52 37.40 -3.64
CA ILE A 33 -33.09 37.42 -3.29
C ILE A 33 -32.84 36.56 -2.06
N PHE A 34 -33.64 36.72 -1.00
CA PHE A 34 -33.48 35.94 0.22
C PHE A 34 -33.60 34.44 -0.04
N ILE A 35 -34.59 34.01 -0.84
CA ILE A 35 -34.77 32.60 -1.23
C ILE A 35 -33.55 32.09 -2.01
N VAL A 36 -33.06 32.86 -2.99
CA VAL A 36 -31.87 32.48 -3.76
C VAL A 36 -30.65 32.33 -2.85
N CYS A 37 -30.42 33.28 -1.93
CA CYS A 37 -29.33 33.19 -0.97
C CYS A 37 -29.43 31.95 -0.08
N VAL A 38 -30.63 31.64 0.44
CA VAL A 38 -30.84 30.44 1.28
C VAL A 38 -30.59 29.16 0.48
N ALA A 39 -31.05 29.10 -0.77
CA ALA A 39 -30.82 27.95 -1.64
C ALA A 39 -29.33 27.73 -1.92
N CYS A 40 -28.61 28.79 -2.30
CA CYS A 40 -27.16 28.72 -2.53
C CYS A 40 -26.40 28.32 -1.25
N PHE A 41 -26.77 28.87 -0.10
CA PHE A 41 -26.15 28.53 1.19
C PHE A 41 -26.38 27.05 1.55
N SER A 42 -27.60 26.55 1.33
CA SER A 42 -27.95 25.15 1.60
C SER A 42 -27.18 24.20 0.68
N TRP A 43 -27.08 24.55 -0.62
CA TRP A 43 -26.29 23.79 -1.59
C TRP A 43 -24.80 23.74 -1.22
N GLN A 44 -24.21 24.90 -0.89
CA GLN A 44 -22.82 24.97 -0.46
C GLN A 44 -22.56 24.14 0.80
N SER A 45 -23.48 24.22 1.77
CA SER A 45 -23.39 23.46 3.02
C SER A 45 -23.44 21.96 2.77
N ALA A 46 -24.35 21.49 1.91
CA ALA A 46 -24.47 20.07 1.58
C ALA A 46 -23.18 19.48 0.97
N ASN A 47 -22.56 20.19 0.02
CA ASN A 47 -21.28 19.77 -0.56
C ASN A 47 -20.16 19.71 0.48
N PHE A 48 -20.15 20.65 1.43
CA PHE A 48 -19.17 20.64 2.52
C PHE A 48 -19.39 19.44 3.47
N PHE A 49 -20.65 19.09 3.76
CA PHE A 49 -20.97 17.91 4.56
C PHE A 49 -20.56 16.61 3.86
N GLU A 50 -20.79 16.49 2.56
CA GLU A 50 -20.34 15.34 1.76
C GLU A 50 -18.82 15.18 1.86
N LEU A 51 -18.06 16.27 1.66
CA LEU A 51 -16.61 16.27 1.82
C LEU A 51 -16.20 15.88 3.25
N TYR A 52 -16.88 16.39 4.28
CA TYR A 52 -16.63 16.03 5.67
C TYR A 52 -16.81 14.53 5.93
N PHE A 53 -17.88 13.92 5.40
CA PHE A 53 -18.16 12.49 5.57
C PHE A 53 -17.24 11.56 4.76
N THR A 54 -16.48 12.10 3.81
CA THR A 54 -15.41 11.32 3.14
C THR A 54 -14.15 11.15 3.99
N TYR A 55 -14.09 11.80 5.17
CA TYR A 55 -12.95 11.76 6.10
C TYR A 55 -11.59 11.87 5.39
N PRO A 56 -11.37 12.89 4.54
CA PRO A 56 -10.11 13.03 3.83
C PRO A 56 -8.99 13.27 4.84
N THR A 57 -8.02 12.37 4.88
CA THR A 57 -6.83 12.54 5.71
C THR A 57 -5.74 13.24 4.91
N THR A 58 -5.21 14.34 5.44
CA THR A 58 -4.03 15.00 4.87
C THR A 58 -2.80 14.51 5.61
N THR A 59 -1.88 13.87 4.89
CA THR A 59 -0.58 13.49 5.45
C THR A 59 0.39 14.65 5.30
N ASN A 60 0.81 15.25 6.41
CA ASN A 60 1.95 16.16 6.44
C ASN A 60 3.21 15.35 6.71
N ILE A 61 4.15 15.40 5.78
CA ILE A 61 5.45 14.75 5.91
C ILE A 61 6.44 15.83 6.29
N ASP A 62 7.04 15.70 7.46
CA ASP A 62 8.15 16.54 7.92
C ASP A 62 9.41 15.68 8.07
N ILE A 63 10.53 16.21 7.63
CA ILE A 63 11.82 15.50 7.66
C ILE A 63 12.60 16.04 8.85
N THR A 64 12.65 15.24 9.91
CA THR A 64 13.42 15.57 11.11
C THR A 64 14.67 14.69 11.20
N TYR A 65 15.77 15.28 11.68
CA TYR A 65 17.02 14.58 11.93
C TYR A 65 17.19 14.39 13.45
N PRO A 66 16.77 13.25 14.02
CA PRO A 66 16.88 13.03 15.46
C PRO A 66 18.34 12.85 15.89
N GLU A 67 18.68 13.32 17.10
CA GLU A 67 20.02 13.15 17.70
C GLU A 67 20.37 11.68 17.96
N VAL A 68 19.35 10.82 18.14
CA VAL A 68 19.50 9.38 18.37
C VAL A 68 18.72 8.61 17.30
N LEU A 69 19.43 7.80 16.53
CA LEU A 69 18.86 6.91 15.52
C LEU A 69 18.73 5.50 16.09
N ILE A 70 17.51 4.95 16.10
CA ILE A 70 17.28 3.54 16.43
C ILE A 70 17.79 2.70 15.25
N LYS A 71 18.73 1.80 15.52
CA LYS A 71 19.27 0.90 14.50
C LYS A 71 18.18 -0.07 14.02
N PRO A 72 17.93 -0.17 12.70
CA PRO A 72 16.97 -1.15 12.19
C PRO A 72 17.50 -2.57 12.37
N ALA A 73 16.59 -3.53 12.48
CA ALA A 73 16.94 -4.93 12.34
C ALA A 73 17.44 -5.19 10.91
N ALA A 74 18.62 -5.77 10.79
CA ALA A 74 19.18 -6.21 9.52
C ALA A 74 19.08 -7.73 9.46
N THR A 75 18.22 -8.25 8.58
CA THR A 75 18.09 -9.69 8.34
C THR A 75 18.87 -10.05 7.09
N LEU A 76 19.84 -10.96 7.24
CA LEU A 76 20.64 -11.48 6.13
C LEU A 76 20.23 -12.93 5.86
N CYS A 77 19.75 -13.20 4.65
CA CYS A 77 19.35 -14.53 4.22
C CYS A 77 20.33 -15.06 3.17
N ASN A 78 20.67 -16.34 3.28
CA ASN A 78 21.30 -17.05 2.19
C ASN A 78 20.24 -17.33 1.11
N THR A 79 20.57 -17.09 -0.16
CA THR A 79 19.68 -17.42 -1.29
C THR A 79 19.55 -18.91 -1.52
N ASN A 80 20.49 -19.72 -1.01
CA ASN A 80 20.39 -21.16 -1.04
C ASN A 80 19.50 -21.68 0.10
N PRO A 81 18.32 -22.26 -0.19
CA PRO A 81 17.36 -22.67 0.84
C PRO A 81 17.85 -23.88 1.64
N VAL A 82 18.65 -24.78 1.05
CA VAL A 82 19.03 -26.04 1.70
C VAL A 82 20.54 -26.25 1.59
N LYS A 83 21.19 -26.60 2.71
CA LYS A 83 22.61 -26.96 2.71
C LYS A 83 22.84 -28.24 1.92
N ARG A 84 23.77 -28.20 0.94
CA ARG A 84 24.14 -29.34 0.08
C ARG A 84 24.46 -30.61 0.86
N SER A 85 25.27 -30.51 1.91
CA SER A 85 25.67 -31.66 2.73
C SER A 85 24.46 -32.33 3.35
N MET A 86 23.61 -31.56 4.05
CA MET A 86 22.40 -32.07 4.68
C MET A 86 21.43 -32.71 3.67
N PHE A 87 21.27 -32.09 2.50
CA PHE A 87 20.43 -32.66 1.44
C PHE A 87 20.96 -34.00 0.93
N CYS A 88 22.26 -34.09 0.61
CA CYS A 88 22.84 -35.32 0.06
C CYS A 88 23.04 -36.42 1.12
N ASP A 89 23.16 -36.07 2.39
CA ASP A 89 23.17 -37.05 3.49
C ASP A 89 21.80 -37.71 3.65
N LYS A 90 20.71 -36.93 3.49
CA LYS A 90 19.33 -37.42 3.61
C LYS A 90 18.82 -38.09 2.33
N TYR A 91 19.19 -37.58 1.16
CA TYR A 91 18.76 -38.06 -0.15
C TYR A 91 19.95 -38.37 -1.07
N PRO A 92 20.80 -39.37 -0.73
CA PRO A 92 22.02 -39.65 -1.48
C PRO A 92 21.75 -40.07 -2.94
N TYR A 93 20.60 -40.70 -3.20
CA TYR A 93 20.18 -41.14 -4.54
C TYR A 93 19.86 -39.97 -5.50
N LEU A 94 19.52 -38.80 -4.93
CA LEU A 94 19.27 -37.55 -5.67
C LEU A 94 20.53 -36.71 -5.83
N CYS A 95 21.68 -37.21 -5.41
CA CYS A 95 22.95 -36.54 -5.58
C CYS A 95 23.88 -37.31 -6.52
N GLN A 96 24.78 -36.58 -7.16
CA GLN A 96 25.80 -37.14 -8.04
C GLN A 96 27.13 -36.44 -7.84
N LYS A 97 28.21 -37.12 -8.21
CA LYS A 97 29.53 -36.48 -8.31
C LYS A 97 29.59 -35.70 -9.63
N PRO A 98 30.16 -34.48 -9.66
CA PRO A 98 30.34 -33.75 -10.91
C PRO A 98 31.17 -34.58 -11.89
N SER A 99 30.74 -34.64 -13.16
CA SER A 99 31.45 -35.37 -14.22
C SER A 99 32.84 -34.78 -14.49
N ASN A 100 32.94 -33.45 -14.51
CA ASN A 100 34.21 -32.72 -14.62
C ASN A 100 34.53 -31.96 -13.33
N LEU A 101 35.25 -32.60 -12.41
CA LEU A 101 35.63 -32.02 -11.12
C LEU A 101 36.52 -30.78 -11.29
N THR A 102 37.45 -30.79 -12.25
CA THR A 102 38.41 -29.69 -12.44
C THR A 102 37.70 -28.42 -12.89
N GLU A 103 36.80 -28.52 -13.87
CA GLU A 103 36.01 -27.40 -14.35
C GLU A 103 35.01 -26.92 -13.30
N PHE A 104 34.35 -27.85 -12.61
CA PHE A 104 33.43 -27.53 -11.52
C PHE A 104 34.13 -26.77 -10.40
N CYS A 105 35.29 -27.23 -9.92
CA CYS A 105 36.05 -26.56 -8.87
C CYS A 105 36.66 -25.24 -9.35
N LYS A 106 36.98 -25.08 -10.64
CA LYS A 106 37.41 -23.79 -11.21
C LYS A 106 36.29 -22.76 -11.17
N LYS A 107 35.06 -23.18 -11.44
CA LYS A 107 33.87 -22.31 -11.42
C LYS A 107 33.31 -22.09 -10.00
N HIS A 108 33.44 -23.09 -9.13
CA HIS A 108 32.88 -23.12 -7.78
C HIS A 108 33.91 -23.60 -6.75
N SER A 109 34.98 -22.82 -6.57
CA SER A 109 36.11 -23.17 -5.69
C SER A 109 35.71 -23.50 -4.25
N HIS A 110 34.77 -22.75 -3.69
CA HIS A 110 34.28 -22.90 -2.32
C HIS A 110 33.71 -24.29 -2.00
N PHE A 111 33.22 -25.04 -3.00
CA PHE A 111 32.75 -26.42 -2.75
C PHE A 111 33.89 -27.44 -2.63
N CYS A 112 35.10 -27.09 -3.04
CA CYS A 112 36.23 -28.01 -3.15
C CYS A 112 37.32 -27.79 -2.08
N GLU A 113 37.18 -26.80 -1.20
CA GLU A 113 38.18 -26.42 -0.17
C GLU A 113 38.45 -27.49 0.90
N GLY A 114 37.62 -28.54 1.00
CA GLY A 114 37.75 -29.65 1.98
C GLY A 114 38.09 -31.02 1.37
N GLY A 115 38.50 -31.06 0.10
CA GLY A 115 38.77 -32.29 -0.65
C GLY A 115 37.57 -32.80 -1.46
N THR A 116 37.84 -33.33 -2.65
CA THR A 116 36.82 -33.69 -3.65
C THR A 116 36.23 -35.09 -3.47
N SER A 117 36.74 -35.89 -2.53
CA SER A 117 36.35 -37.29 -2.35
C SER A 117 34.91 -37.47 -1.89
N LYS A 118 34.39 -36.55 -1.06
CA LYS A 118 33.01 -36.56 -0.53
C LYS A 118 32.10 -35.51 -1.21
N LEU A 119 32.55 -34.92 -2.32
CA LEU A 119 31.79 -33.90 -3.02
C LEU A 119 30.63 -34.55 -3.79
N MET A 120 29.41 -34.23 -3.38
CA MET A 120 28.17 -34.67 -4.03
C MET A 120 27.25 -33.48 -4.23
N ILE A 121 26.76 -33.29 -5.44
CA ILE A 121 25.85 -32.19 -5.81
C ILE A 121 24.45 -32.76 -6.08
N PRO A 122 23.37 -32.06 -5.70
CA PRO A 122 22.02 -32.46 -6.06
C PRO A 122 21.86 -32.49 -7.59
N LYS A 123 21.07 -33.44 -8.08
CA LYS A 123 20.68 -33.58 -9.50
C LYS A 123 19.69 -32.51 -9.94
N LEU A 124 20.10 -31.26 -9.84
CA LEU A 124 19.32 -30.08 -10.22
C LEU A 124 19.90 -29.46 -11.49
N GLU A 125 19.03 -28.94 -12.35
CA GLU A 125 19.38 -28.32 -13.65
C GLU A 125 20.53 -27.32 -13.57
N TYR A 126 20.66 -26.60 -12.46
CA TYR A 126 21.70 -25.57 -12.30
C TYR A 126 23.10 -26.16 -12.01
N TYR A 127 23.17 -27.31 -11.35
CA TYR A 127 24.43 -27.89 -10.85
C TYR A 127 24.80 -29.22 -11.51
N ALA A 128 23.84 -29.96 -12.04
CA ALA A 128 24.01 -31.32 -12.53
C ALA A 128 23.81 -31.43 -14.05
N ASN A 129 24.47 -32.42 -14.63
CA ASN A 129 24.36 -32.76 -16.05
C ASN A 129 23.03 -33.47 -16.36
N ASP A 130 22.49 -34.20 -15.38
CA ASP A 130 21.20 -34.91 -15.44
C ASP A 130 20.28 -34.36 -14.34
N SER A 131 19.29 -33.56 -14.73
CA SER A 131 18.27 -33.06 -13.80
C SER A 131 17.17 -34.10 -13.61
N THR A 132 16.84 -34.42 -12.36
CA THR A 132 15.70 -35.30 -12.04
C THR A 132 14.55 -34.47 -11.47
N GLU A 133 13.35 -34.66 -12.02
CA GLU A 133 12.12 -33.98 -11.55
C GLU A 133 11.86 -34.30 -10.07
N GLU A 134 12.28 -35.48 -9.63
CA GLU A 134 12.21 -35.96 -8.25
C GLU A 134 13.02 -35.07 -7.31
N ALA A 135 14.23 -34.65 -7.71
CA ALA A 135 15.06 -33.75 -6.91
C ALA A 135 14.41 -32.38 -6.74
N ARG A 136 13.74 -31.88 -7.78
CA ARG A 136 13.00 -30.61 -7.73
C ARG A 136 11.77 -30.72 -6.81
N ASN A 137 11.01 -31.80 -6.90
CA ASN A 137 9.82 -32.01 -6.08
C ASN A 137 10.17 -32.17 -4.60
N VAL A 138 11.21 -32.94 -4.26
CA VAL A 138 11.67 -33.09 -2.87
C VAL A 138 12.15 -31.75 -2.30
N LEU A 139 12.88 -30.94 -3.07
CA LEU A 139 13.27 -29.60 -2.61
C LEU A 139 12.07 -28.68 -2.40
N ARG A 140 11.07 -28.76 -3.29
CA ARG A 140 9.82 -28.00 -3.13
C ARG A 140 9.09 -28.40 -1.85
N GLU A 141 9.04 -29.70 -1.54
CA GLU A 141 8.45 -30.19 -0.30
C GLU A 141 9.22 -29.73 0.94
N ILE A 142 10.56 -29.82 0.93
CA ILE A 142 11.39 -29.30 2.03
C ILE A 142 11.12 -27.81 2.25
N TYR A 143 11.09 -27.04 1.17
CA TYR A 143 10.83 -25.60 1.23
C TYR A 143 9.44 -25.27 1.81
N ILE A 144 8.40 -25.99 1.38
CA ILE A 144 7.04 -25.81 1.92
C ILE A 144 7.00 -26.20 3.41
N HIS A 145 7.65 -27.30 3.78
CA HIS A 145 7.66 -27.78 5.15
C HIS A 145 8.43 -26.83 6.09
N ASP A 146 9.59 -26.31 5.66
CA ASP A 146 10.38 -25.36 6.43
C ASP A 146 9.64 -24.02 6.58
N ILE A 147 8.97 -23.52 5.53
CA ILE A 147 8.11 -22.32 5.64
C ILE A 147 6.99 -22.52 6.67
N ILE A 148 6.31 -23.66 6.65
CA ILE A 148 5.20 -23.93 7.55
C ILE A 148 5.69 -24.10 8.99
N LYS A 149 6.85 -24.75 9.17
CA LYS A 149 7.42 -25.01 10.49
C LYS A 149 8.04 -23.75 11.11
N ASP A 150 8.82 -22.99 10.34
CA ASP A 150 9.37 -21.71 10.78
C ASP A 150 8.25 -20.68 10.99
N GLY A 151 7.22 -20.71 10.15
CA GLY A 151 5.98 -19.96 10.37
C GLY A 151 5.38 -20.29 11.72
N ALA A 152 5.22 -21.57 12.07
CA ALA A 152 4.62 -21.99 13.34
C ALA A 152 5.51 -21.69 14.57
N GLU A 153 6.84 -21.82 14.45
CA GLU A 153 7.78 -21.61 15.55
C GLU A 153 8.10 -20.11 15.78
N HIS A 154 8.06 -19.27 14.74
CA HIS A 154 8.38 -17.83 14.84
C HIS A 154 7.23 -16.95 15.35
N TRP A 155 6.00 -17.47 15.47
CA TRP A 155 4.92 -16.81 16.23
C TRP A 155 4.97 -17.14 17.74
N SER A 156 5.95 -17.93 18.19
CA SER A 156 6.25 -18.09 19.61
C SER A 156 7.13 -16.93 20.06
N TRP A 157 6.65 -16.12 21.02
CA TRP A 157 7.26 -14.89 21.52
C TRP A 157 8.56 -15.09 22.32
N GLU A 158 9.41 -16.03 21.94
CA GLU A 158 10.71 -16.22 22.57
C GLU A 158 11.76 -15.34 21.89
N LYS A 159 12.31 -14.42 22.68
CA LYS A 159 13.33 -13.45 22.27
C LYS A 159 14.49 -14.18 21.59
N PRO A 160 14.94 -13.78 20.38
CA PRO A 160 16.18 -14.32 19.84
C PRO A 160 17.30 -13.96 20.81
N SER A 161 17.96 -15.00 21.35
CA SER A 161 19.16 -14.85 22.15
C SER A 161 20.23 -14.19 21.28
N ILE A 162 20.54 -12.93 21.59
CA ILE A 162 21.70 -12.22 21.06
C ILE A 162 22.93 -12.93 21.61
N VAL A 163 23.44 -13.92 20.86
CA VAL A 163 24.76 -14.48 21.13
C VAL A 163 25.75 -13.40 20.71
N GLY A 164 26.37 -12.79 21.72
CA GLY A 164 27.30 -11.69 21.60
C GLY A 164 28.47 -12.02 20.67
N LEU A 165 28.70 -11.13 19.71
CA LEU A 165 30.00 -10.93 19.10
C LEU A 165 30.69 -9.84 19.91
N TRP A 166 31.37 -10.25 20.97
CA TRP A 166 32.51 -9.53 21.57
C TRP A 166 33.77 -10.31 21.23
#